data_AF-A0AAE1IGC1-F1
#
_entry.id   AF-A0AAE1IGC1-F1
#
_cell.length_a   1.000
_cell.length_b   1.000
_cell.length_c   1.000
_cell.angle_alpha   90.00
_cell.angle_beta   90.00
_cell.angle_gamma   90.00
#
_symmetry.space_group_name_H-M   'P 1'
#
loop_
_entity.id
_entity.type
_entity.pdbx_description
1 polymer ?
#
loop_
_entity_poly.entity_id
_entity_poly.type
_entity_poly.pdbx_seq_one_letter_code
_entity_poly.pdbx_strand_id
1 'polypeptide(L)'
;MASRHVDIDPDGDTLIIIPRIKAEGDGKDGASQVTFKTSMKHLTLASPRAKKKFDPMFDPEAFEIVLHIVHAQAHKLPKQLSLATATQVAVIADDLQCCDLIAFFVRKWSVYSDFWAASSTYRELIKKIFICSVFRVKERFPKLTYTAVACSLTQVPNLGLPIDPSILRAIEEKRASVMKEFLKHLYTVERELHDEALCWECRAQNIGYLKYNLHLHQLPTSETSDQWAKITCLALRTKLTKFKYATRAGCAYQAGTTHPSFKTPIVAALKIFSSVDEALDLSPFPNPAAAAE
;
A
#
# COMPACT_ATOMS: atom_id res chain seq x y z
N MET A 1 5.02 4.01 38.97
CA MET A 1 4.01 3.60 37.97
C MET A 1 3.93 2.07 38.02
N ALA A 2 2.76 1.51 38.29
CA ALA A 2 2.62 0.11 38.68
C ALA A 2 2.80 -0.86 37.50
N SER A 3 3.52 -1.95 37.74
CA SER A 3 3.54 -3.12 36.87
C SER A 3 2.13 -3.72 36.77
N ARG A 4 1.62 -3.91 35.56
CA ARG A 4 0.31 -4.56 35.34
C ARG A 4 0.53 -6.06 35.25
N HIS A 5 -0.19 -6.82 36.06
CA HIS A 5 -0.22 -8.28 35.95
C HIS A 5 -1.54 -8.68 35.27
N VAL A 6 -1.46 -9.54 34.26
CA VAL A 6 -2.59 -10.06 33.50
C VAL A 6 -2.57 -11.58 33.59
N ASP A 7 -3.64 -12.15 34.13
CA ASP A 7 -3.80 -13.59 34.22
C ASP A 7 -4.59 -14.09 33.00
N ILE A 8 -3.87 -14.64 32.01
CA ILE A 8 -4.48 -15.25 30.82
C ILE A 8 -4.94 -16.67 31.16
N ASP A 9 -4.10 -17.41 31.90
CA ASP A 9 -4.34 -18.78 32.32
C ASP A 9 -3.91 -18.93 33.79
N PRO A 10 -4.87 -18.99 34.74
CA PRO A 10 -4.58 -19.11 36.16
C PRO A 10 -3.76 -20.36 36.52
N ASP A 11 -3.90 -21.43 35.74
CA ASP A 11 -3.15 -22.67 35.88
C ASP A 11 -1.89 -22.70 34.99
N GLY A 12 -1.59 -21.57 34.33
CA GLY A 12 -0.45 -21.40 33.46
C GLY A 12 0.90 -21.60 34.16
N ASP A 13 1.82 -22.22 33.43
CA ASP A 13 3.18 -22.56 33.87
C ASP A 13 4.24 -21.53 33.48
N THR A 14 3.84 -20.46 32.77
CA THR A 14 4.75 -19.49 32.16
C THR A 14 4.40 -18.06 32.51
N LEU A 15 5.42 -17.27 32.83
CA LEU A 15 5.34 -15.83 33.02
C LEU A 15 6.10 -15.12 31.90
N ILE A 16 5.39 -14.31 31.10
CA ILE A 16 5.98 -13.49 30.04
C ILE A 16 6.01 -12.04 30.52
N ILE A 17 7.18 -11.39 30.42
CA ILE A 17 7.36 -10.00 30.83
C ILE A 17 7.64 -9.17 29.60
N ILE A 18 6.76 -8.20 29.32
CA ILE A 18 6.92 -7.24 28.22
C ILE A 18 7.20 -5.86 28.82
N PRO A 19 8.36 -5.24 28.49
CA PRO A 19 8.65 -3.89 28.92
C PRO A 19 7.79 -2.89 28.14
N ARG A 20 7.34 -1.84 28.81
CA ARG A 20 6.64 -0.72 28.17
C ARG A 20 7.65 0.40 27.95
N ILE A 21 8.16 0.47 26.72
CA ILE A 21 9.11 1.53 26.34
C ILE A 21 8.30 2.80 26.07
N LYS A 22 8.50 3.85 26.87
CA LYS A 22 7.91 5.18 26.60
C LYS A 22 8.72 5.86 25.48
N ALA A 23 8.03 6.60 24.61
CA ALA A 23 8.69 7.46 23.63
C ALA A 23 9.58 8.50 24.34
N GLU A 24 10.77 8.75 23.80
CA GLU A 24 11.74 9.72 24.32
C GLU A 24 11.10 11.12 24.40
N GLY A 25 10.98 11.65 25.63
CA GLY A 25 10.43 13.00 25.86
C GLY A 25 9.80 13.25 27.23
N ASP A 26 9.53 12.22 28.04
CA ASP A 26 8.90 12.40 29.37
C ASP A 26 9.87 11.96 30.49
N GLY A 27 10.51 12.96 31.12
CA GLY A 27 11.58 12.82 32.10
C GLY A 27 11.16 12.27 33.47
N LYS A 28 10.65 11.04 33.52
CA LYS A 28 10.57 10.22 34.74
C LYS A 28 10.95 8.78 34.43
N ASP A 29 12.21 8.45 34.78
CA ASP A 29 12.76 7.09 34.79
C ASP A 29 11.87 6.15 35.60
N GLY A 30 11.26 5.22 34.89
CA GLY A 30 10.46 4.15 35.46
C GLY A 30 9.96 3.28 34.33
N ALA A 31 10.75 2.28 33.94
CA ALA A 31 10.34 1.25 33.00
C ALA A 31 9.11 0.52 33.57
N SER A 32 7.92 0.90 33.12
CA SER A 32 6.70 0.15 33.43
C SER A 32 6.71 -1.15 32.63
N GLN A 33 6.31 -2.26 33.23
CA GLN A 33 6.25 -3.58 32.58
C GLN A 33 4.86 -4.19 32.72
N VAL A 34 4.51 -5.05 31.78
CA VAL A 34 3.31 -5.89 31.85
C VAL A 34 3.74 -7.35 31.94
N THR A 35 3.18 -8.07 32.90
CA THR A 35 3.46 -9.49 33.11
C THR A 35 2.22 -10.30 32.79
N PHE A 36 2.38 -11.32 31.95
CA PHE A 36 1.31 -12.23 31.54
C PHE A 36 1.57 -13.62 32.13
N LYS A 37 0.62 -14.15 32.89
CA LYS A 37 0.60 -15.56 33.28
C LYS A 37 -0.16 -16.37 32.25
N THR A 38 0.47 -17.39 31.68
CA THR A 38 -0.04 -18.14 30.54
C THR A 38 0.48 -19.57 30.53
N SER A 39 -0.17 -20.45 29.75
CA SER A 39 0.30 -21.82 29.49
C SER A 39 1.24 -21.88 28.28
N MET A 40 2.47 -22.36 28.48
CA MET A 40 3.43 -22.62 27.39
C MET A 40 2.90 -23.64 26.41
N LYS A 41 2.10 -24.61 26.89
CA LYS A 41 1.53 -25.65 26.03
C LYS A 41 0.58 -25.05 25.00
N HIS A 42 -0.34 -24.17 25.40
CA HIS A 42 -1.20 -23.46 24.45
C HIS A 42 -0.39 -22.60 23.49
N LEU A 43 0.62 -21.88 24.00
CA LEU A 43 1.45 -20.98 23.20
C LEU A 43 2.28 -21.72 22.14
N THR A 44 2.91 -22.84 22.51
CA THR A 44 3.72 -23.67 21.60
C THR A 44 2.89 -24.52 20.64
N LEU A 45 1.64 -24.83 20.99
CA LEU A 45 0.69 -25.42 20.06
C LEU A 45 0.26 -24.42 18.99
N ALA A 46 0.08 -23.15 19.38
CA ALA A 46 -0.38 -22.09 18.48
C ALA A 46 0.72 -21.44 17.64
N SER A 47 1.97 -21.48 18.12
CA SER A 47 3.10 -20.80 17.52
C SER A 47 4.35 -21.67 17.57
N PRO A 48 4.95 -22.02 16.42
CA PRO A 48 6.22 -22.74 16.38
C PRO A 48 7.38 -21.90 16.95
N ARG A 49 7.24 -20.57 16.97
CA ARG A 49 8.25 -19.64 17.50
C ARG A 49 8.09 -19.29 18.97
N ALA A 50 7.02 -19.71 19.64
CA ALA A 50 6.78 -19.44 21.06
C ALA A 50 7.86 -19.97 22.02
N LYS A 51 8.67 -20.95 21.59
CA LYS A 51 9.83 -21.45 22.37
C LYS A 51 11.04 -20.51 22.32
N LYS A 52 11.05 -19.55 21.39
CA LYS A 52 12.13 -18.56 21.24
C LYS A 52 11.84 -17.36 22.15
N LYS A 53 12.86 -16.54 22.39
CA LYS A 53 12.73 -15.29 23.15
C LYS A 53 11.80 -14.35 22.40
N PHE A 54 10.79 -13.81 23.10
CA PHE A 54 9.88 -12.80 22.55
C PHE A 54 10.62 -11.48 22.30
N ASP A 55 10.15 -10.74 21.30
CA ASP A 55 10.64 -9.39 21.03
C ASP A 55 10.21 -8.47 22.18
N PRO A 56 11.15 -7.79 22.86
CA PRO A 56 10.82 -6.83 23.92
C PRO A 56 10.02 -5.63 23.43
N MET A 57 9.89 -5.42 22.12
CA MET A 57 9.22 -4.27 21.51
C MET A 57 7.74 -4.51 21.18
N PHE A 58 7.17 -5.66 21.56
CA PHE A 58 5.74 -5.92 21.39
C PHE A 58 4.88 -4.95 22.21
N ASP A 59 3.82 -4.45 21.57
CA ASP A 59 2.78 -3.67 22.24
C ASP A 59 2.00 -4.57 23.23
N PRO A 60 2.00 -4.27 24.54
CA PRO A 60 1.38 -5.14 25.53
C PRO A 60 -0.11 -5.37 25.31
N GLU A 61 -0.84 -4.34 24.89
CA GLU A 61 -2.27 -4.43 24.61
C GLU A 61 -2.57 -5.34 23.40
N ALA A 62 -1.78 -5.24 22.33
CA ALA A 62 -1.89 -6.15 21.19
C ALA A 62 -1.47 -7.58 21.55
N PHE A 63 -0.45 -7.75 22.40
CA PHE A 63 -0.01 -9.07 22.87
C PHE A 63 -1.07 -9.77 23.70
N GLU A 64 -1.77 -9.04 24.59
CA GLU A 64 -2.91 -9.55 25.36
C GLU A 64 -4.01 -10.12 24.46
N ILE A 65 -4.33 -9.42 23.36
CA ILE A 65 -5.30 -9.89 22.35
C ILE A 65 -4.85 -11.21 21.74
N VAL A 66 -3.58 -11.32 21.33
CA VAL A 66 -3.02 -12.54 20.74
C VAL A 66 -3.08 -13.70 21.74
N LEU A 67 -2.70 -13.46 23.00
CA LEU A 67 -2.78 -14.47 24.05
C LEU A 67 -4.22 -14.95 24.29
N HIS A 68 -5.20 -14.04 24.35
CA HIS A 68 -6.60 -14.45 24.47
C HIS A 68 -7.07 -15.31 23.28
N ILE A 69 -6.59 -15.04 22.06
CA ILE A 69 -6.88 -15.89 20.89
C ILE A 69 -6.24 -17.27 21.04
N VAL A 70 -4.95 -17.32 21.39
CA VAL A 70 -4.19 -18.56 21.60
C VAL A 70 -4.85 -19.45 22.68
N HIS A 71 -5.41 -18.84 23.71
CA HIS A 71 -6.09 -19.54 24.82
C HIS A 71 -7.58 -19.76 24.58
N ALA A 72 -8.08 -19.56 23.34
CA ALA A 72 -9.48 -19.72 22.97
C ALA A 72 -10.47 -18.86 23.79
N GLN A 73 -10.01 -17.74 24.34
CA GLN A 73 -10.80 -16.80 25.15
C GLN A 73 -11.43 -15.70 24.29
N ALA A 74 -12.07 -16.08 23.19
CA ALA A 74 -12.65 -15.15 22.22
C ALA A 74 -13.68 -14.16 22.83
N HIS A 75 -14.32 -14.53 23.95
CA HIS A 75 -15.28 -13.70 24.68
C HIS A 75 -14.65 -12.48 25.38
N LYS A 76 -13.33 -12.49 25.62
CA LYS A 76 -12.59 -11.35 26.19
C LYS A 76 -12.09 -10.37 25.14
N LEU A 77 -12.23 -10.70 23.85
CA LEU A 77 -11.73 -9.86 22.76
C LEU A 77 -12.56 -8.59 22.61
N PRO A 78 -11.93 -7.46 22.22
CA PRO A 78 -12.67 -6.23 21.97
C PRO A 78 -13.63 -6.40 20.78
N LYS A 79 -14.74 -5.66 20.79
CA LYS A 79 -15.72 -5.71 19.68
C LYS A 79 -15.20 -5.03 18.41
N GLN A 80 -14.30 -4.05 18.55
CA GLN A 80 -13.69 -3.27 17.49
C GLN A 80 -12.20 -3.11 17.77
N LEU A 81 -11.40 -2.94 16.73
CA LEU A 81 -9.98 -2.62 16.84
C LEU A 81 -9.64 -1.36 16.07
N SER A 82 -8.80 -0.53 16.68
CA SER A 82 -8.14 0.56 15.96
C SER A 82 -7.16 0.00 14.92
N LEU A 83 -6.91 0.75 13.84
CA LEU A 83 -5.90 0.39 12.85
C LEU A 83 -4.51 0.23 13.48
N ALA A 84 -4.18 1.06 14.48
CA ALA A 84 -2.90 0.99 15.18
C ALA A 84 -2.73 -0.32 15.94
N THR A 85 -3.72 -0.70 16.77
CA THR A 85 -3.70 -1.96 17.54
C THR A 85 -3.67 -3.17 16.61
N ALA A 86 -4.46 -3.18 15.53
CA ALA A 86 -4.45 -4.27 14.58
C ALA A 86 -3.15 -4.41 13.80
N THR A 87 -2.45 -3.29 13.55
CA THR A 87 -1.09 -3.33 13.00
C THR A 87 -0.14 -4.04 13.95
N GLN A 88 -0.21 -3.73 15.25
CA GLN A 88 0.63 -4.39 16.26
C GLN A 88 0.28 -5.88 16.43
N VAL A 89 -1.02 -6.23 16.39
CA VAL A 89 -1.46 -7.62 16.33
C VAL A 89 -0.88 -8.33 15.10
N ALA A 90 -0.82 -7.66 13.94
CA ALA A 90 -0.19 -8.22 12.74
C ALA A 90 1.33 -8.43 12.92
N VAL A 91 2.04 -7.47 13.54
CA VAL A 91 3.48 -7.62 13.85
C VAL A 91 3.73 -8.83 14.74
N ILE A 92 2.95 -8.98 15.81
CA ILE A 92 3.08 -10.11 16.75
C ILE A 92 2.72 -11.43 16.06
N ALA A 93 1.64 -11.45 15.27
CA ALA A 93 1.20 -12.64 14.56
C ALA A 93 2.24 -13.13 13.55
N ASP A 94 2.87 -12.20 12.82
CA ASP A 94 3.93 -12.45 11.85
C ASP A 94 5.19 -12.99 12.55
N ASP A 95 5.64 -12.35 13.63
CA ASP A 95 6.81 -12.81 14.37
C ASP A 95 6.58 -14.17 15.04
N LEU A 96 5.41 -14.38 15.65
CA LEU A 96 5.06 -15.67 16.26
C LEU A 96 4.66 -16.73 15.25
N GLN A 97 4.51 -16.39 13.96
CA GLN A 97 4.01 -17.31 12.92
C GLN A 97 2.68 -17.98 13.32
N CYS A 98 1.75 -17.20 13.86
CA CYS A 98 0.41 -17.66 14.28
C CYS A 98 -0.74 -16.93 13.56
N CYS A 99 -0.46 -16.44 12.35
CA CYS A 99 -1.38 -15.61 11.56
C CYS A 99 -2.74 -16.27 11.30
N ASP A 100 -2.77 -17.59 11.05
CA ASP A 100 -4.00 -18.31 10.70
C ASP A 100 -5.03 -18.31 11.83
N LEU A 101 -4.58 -18.44 13.08
CA LEU A 101 -5.44 -18.38 14.27
C LEU A 101 -6.12 -17.02 14.41
N ILE A 102 -5.43 -15.96 14.00
CA ILE A 102 -5.86 -14.57 14.19
C ILE A 102 -6.65 -14.06 12.98
N ALA A 103 -6.39 -14.60 11.77
CA ALA A 103 -6.98 -14.13 10.52
C ALA A 103 -8.52 -14.09 10.54
N PHE A 104 -9.16 -15.05 11.21
CA PHE A 104 -10.62 -15.06 11.40
C PHE A 104 -11.12 -13.81 12.15
N PHE A 105 -10.46 -13.42 13.23
CA PHE A 105 -10.85 -12.28 14.06
C PHE A 105 -10.64 -10.96 13.32
N VAL A 106 -9.56 -10.84 12.54
CA VAL A 106 -9.31 -9.65 11.71
C VAL A 106 -10.43 -9.44 10.70
N ARG A 107 -10.88 -10.51 10.01
CA ARG A 107 -12.03 -10.42 9.12
C ARG A 107 -13.28 -9.94 9.87
N LYS A 108 -13.54 -10.47 11.07
CA LYS A 108 -14.69 -10.08 11.90
C LYS A 108 -14.63 -8.62 12.35
N TRP A 109 -13.51 -8.17 12.91
CA TRP A 109 -13.35 -6.77 13.35
C TRP A 109 -13.52 -5.79 12.20
N SER A 110 -13.12 -6.21 11.01
CA SER A 110 -13.21 -5.37 9.83
C SER A 110 -14.62 -5.08 9.32
N VAL A 111 -15.63 -5.82 9.78
CA VAL A 111 -17.04 -5.55 9.50
C VAL A 111 -17.58 -4.40 10.36
N TYR A 112 -17.06 -4.25 11.58
CA TYR A 112 -17.64 -3.37 12.59
C TYR A 112 -16.81 -2.14 12.89
N SER A 113 -15.74 -1.87 12.14
CA SER A 113 -14.83 -0.74 12.39
C SER A 113 -14.51 0.01 11.10
N ASP A 114 -14.15 1.28 11.22
CA ASP A 114 -13.61 2.12 10.13
C ASP A 114 -12.23 1.66 9.63
N PHE A 115 -11.84 0.46 10.02
CA PHE A 115 -10.59 -0.22 9.69
C PHE A 115 -10.29 -0.25 8.19
N TRP A 116 -11.31 -0.47 7.35
CA TRP A 116 -11.19 -0.44 5.89
C TRP A 116 -11.73 0.85 5.25
N ALA A 117 -11.98 1.90 6.05
CA ALA A 117 -12.30 3.22 5.50
C ALA A 117 -11.16 3.72 4.59
N ALA A 118 -11.43 4.74 3.78
CA ALA A 118 -10.40 5.34 2.94
C ALA A 118 -9.23 5.83 3.80
N SER A 119 -8.00 5.52 3.38
CA SER A 119 -6.80 5.98 4.10
C SER A 119 -6.65 7.49 3.93
N SER A 120 -6.52 8.19 5.05
CA SER A 120 -6.27 9.64 5.09
C SER A 120 -4.81 9.96 4.81
N THR A 121 -3.91 9.04 5.16
CA THR A 121 -2.46 9.18 4.98
C THR A 121 -1.86 7.96 4.29
N TYR A 122 -0.71 8.17 3.66
CA TYR A 122 0.08 7.07 3.10
C TYR A 122 0.51 6.06 4.16
N ARG A 123 0.79 6.52 5.40
CA ARG A 123 1.11 5.65 6.54
C ARG A 123 0.00 4.68 6.87
N GLU A 124 -1.25 5.13 6.87
CA GLU A 124 -2.41 4.25 7.08
C GLU A 124 -2.57 3.23 5.95
N LEU A 125 -2.31 3.64 4.70
CA LEU A 125 -2.35 2.75 3.56
C LEU A 125 -1.36 1.59 3.70
N ILE A 126 -0.11 1.87 4.09
CA ILE A 126 0.91 0.85 4.26
C ILE A 126 0.58 -0.10 5.41
N LYS A 127 0.06 0.40 6.53
CA LYS A 127 -0.45 -0.45 7.63
C LYS A 127 -1.54 -1.42 7.15
N LYS A 128 -2.48 -0.94 6.34
CA LYS A 128 -3.56 -1.77 5.77
C LYS A 128 -3.02 -2.82 4.81
N ILE A 129 -2.03 -2.48 3.96
CA ILE A 129 -1.36 -3.43 3.07
C ILE A 129 -0.66 -4.53 3.88
N PHE A 130 0.06 -4.16 4.93
CA PHE A 130 0.74 -5.09 5.83
C PHE A 130 -0.25 -6.05 6.51
N ILE A 131 -1.34 -5.54 7.08
CA ILE A 131 -2.40 -6.37 7.68
C ILE A 131 -2.97 -7.34 6.65
N CYS A 132 -3.26 -6.86 5.43
CA CYS A 132 -3.75 -7.72 4.35
C CYS A 132 -2.75 -8.82 3.98
N SER A 133 -1.44 -8.52 3.96
CA SER A 133 -0.42 -9.50 3.60
C SER A 133 -0.25 -10.57 4.68
N VAL A 134 -0.24 -10.18 5.96
CA VAL A 134 -0.13 -11.10 7.10
C VAL A 134 -1.34 -12.02 7.20
N PHE A 135 -2.56 -11.46 7.14
CA PHE A 135 -3.80 -12.22 7.36
C PHE A 135 -4.49 -12.71 6.09
N ARG A 136 -3.84 -12.57 4.94
CA ARG A 136 -4.33 -13.05 3.64
C ARG A 136 -5.70 -12.52 3.24
N VAL A 137 -5.94 -11.22 3.47
CA VAL A 137 -7.22 -10.55 3.14
C VAL A 137 -7.23 -10.14 1.65
N LYS A 138 -7.51 -11.13 0.78
CA LYS A 138 -7.43 -11.00 -0.68
C LYS A 138 -8.42 -9.98 -1.26
N GLU A 139 -9.55 -9.76 -0.62
CA GLU A 139 -10.63 -8.90 -1.13
C GLU A 139 -10.26 -7.40 -1.04
N ARG A 140 -9.28 -7.05 -0.20
CA ARG A 140 -8.88 -5.66 0.07
C ARG A 140 -7.49 -5.32 -0.49
N PHE A 141 -6.58 -6.30 -0.52
CA PHE A 141 -5.19 -6.09 -0.94
C PHE A 141 -5.04 -5.45 -2.33
N PRO A 142 -5.78 -5.87 -3.38
CA PRO A 142 -5.67 -5.27 -4.71
C PRO A 142 -5.99 -3.77 -4.71
N LYS A 143 -7.07 -3.35 -4.05
CA LYS A 143 -7.48 -1.94 -3.99
C LYS A 143 -6.46 -1.06 -3.25
N LEU A 144 -5.88 -1.60 -2.18
CA LEU A 144 -4.87 -0.89 -1.38
C LEU A 144 -3.55 -0.75 -2.16
N THR A 145 -3.09 -1.81 -2.80
CA THR A 145 -1.86 -1.77 -3.61
C THR A 145 -2.02 -0.89 -4.85
N TYR A 146 -3.17 -0.93 -5.52
CA TYR A 146 -3.51 0.03 -6.57
C TYR A 146 -3.40 1.48 -6.08
N THR A 147 -3.95 1.78 -4.90
CA THR A 147 -3.85 3.12 -4.31
C THR A 147 -2.40 3.50 -4.03
N ALA A 148 -1.58 2.54 -3.59
CA ALA A 148 -0.15 2.76 -3.34
C ALA A 148 0.62 3.05 -4.64
N VAL A 149 0.37 2.28 -5.70
CA VAL A 149 0.91 2.49 -7.06
C VAL A 149 0.50 3.87 -7.60
N ALA A 150 -0.77 4.24 -7.45
CA ALA A 150 -1.32 5.46 -8.01
C ALA A 150 -0.78 6.74 -7.32
N CYS A 151 -0.58 6.68 -6.00
CA CYS A 151 -0.30 7.85 -5.17
C CYS A 151 1.15 7.98 -4.69
N SER A 152 2.01 6.99 -4.91
CA SER A 152 3.42 7.05 -4.52
C SER A 152 4.23 7.94 -5.47
N LEU A 153 5.07 8.79 -4.88
CA LEU A 153 6.07 9.60 -5.60
C LEU A 153 7.38 8.82 -5.77
N THR A 154 7.79 8.18 -4.69
CA THR A 154 9.06 7.46 -4.53
C THR A 154 8.79 6.06 -4.01
N GLN A 155 9.86 5.28 -3.86
CA GLN A 155 9.83 3.97 -3.24
C GLN A 155 9.06 4.01 -1.91
N VAL A 156 8.15 3.05 -1.78
CA VAL A 156 7.31 2.88 -0.60
C VAL A 156 8.18 2.56 0.62
N PRO A 157 8.22 3.43 1.66
CA PRO A 157 8.91 3.08 2.89
C PRO A 157 8.17 1.95 3.63
N ASN A 158 8.93 1.06 4.28
CA ASN A 158 8.35 0.00 5.13
C ASN A 158 7.77 0.54 6.45
N LEU A 159 8.07 1.80 6.82
CA LEU A 159 7.61 2.48 8.03
C LEU A 159 7.93 1.74 9.34
N GLY A 160 9.00 0.94 9.35
CA GLY A 160 9.38 0.09 10.49
C GLY A 160 8.49 -1.14 10.68
N LEU A 161 7.63 -1.46 9.70
CA LEU A 161 6.83 -2.68 9.71
C LEU A 161 7.59 -3.82 9.01
N PRO A 162 7.43 -5.08 9.46
CA PRO A 162 8.06 -6.25 8.85
C PRO A 162 7.31 -6.67 7.57
N ILE A 163 7.18 -5.75 6.62
CA ILE A 163 6.56 -6.04 5.33
C ILE A 163 7.56 -6.81 4.48
N ASP A 164 7.11 -7.91 3.86
CA ASP A 164 7.93 -8.66 2.92
C ASP A 164 8.48 -7.73 1.81
N PRO A 165 9.81 -7.67 1.60
CA PRO A 165 10.41 -6.79 0.61
C PRO A 165 9.88 -7.01 -0.82
N SER A 166 9.43 -8.22 -1.16
CA SER A 166 8.87 -8.52 -2.49
C SER A 166 7.57 -7.77 -2.76
N ILE A 167 6.76 -7.50 -1.72
CA ILE A 167 5.52 -6.71 -1.86
C ILE A 167 5.87 -5.26 -2.19
N LEU A 168 6.80 -4.66 -1.44
CA LEU A 168 7.23 -3.28 -1.66
C LEU A 168 7.89 -3.12 -3.04
N ARG A 169 8.72 -4.08 -3.43
CA ARG A 169 9.32 -4.13 -4.76
C ARG A 169 8.28 -4.23 -5.86
N ALA A 170 7.27 -5.10 -5.72
CA ALA A 170 6.21 -5.23 -6.72
C ALA A 170 5.38 -3.94 -6.88
N ILE A 171 5.10 -3.22 -5.78
CA ILE A 171 4.43 -1.92 -5.85
C ILE A 171 5.28 -0.91 -6.64
N GLU A 172 6.59 -0.87 -6.37
CA GLU A 172 7.53 0.04 -7.04
C GLU A 172 7.71 -0.29 -8.53
N GLU A 173 7.91 -1.57 -8.86
CA GLU A 173 8.03 -2.05 -10.24
C GLU A 173 6.78 -1.71 -11.05
N LYS A 174 5.59 -1.91 -10.45
CA LYS A 174 4.32 -1.59 -11.09
C LYS A 174 4.15 -0.08 -11.29
N ARG A 175 4.44 0.72 -10.28
CA ARG A 175 4.46 2.20 -10.38
C ARG A 175 5.38 2.68 -11.50
N ALA A 176 6.62 2.17 -11.55
CA ALA A 176 7.58 2.53 -12.57
C ALA A 176 7.11 2.12 -13.98
N SER A 177 6.56 0.91 -14.13
CA SER A 177 6.00 0.43 -15.40
C SER A 177 4.86 1.33 -15.89
N VAL A 178 3.96 1.72 -15.00
CA VAL A 178 2.81 2.58 -15.32
C VAL A 178 3.25 3.97 -15.72
N MET A 179 4.19 4.56 -14.98
CA MET A 179 4.77 5.86 -15.36
C MET A 179 5.44 5.77 -16.73
N LYS A 180 6.25 4.74 -16.97
CA LYS A 180 6.91 4.52 -18.26
C LYS A 180 5.92 4.40 -19.41
N GLU A 181 4.83 3.66 -19.22
CA GLU A 181 3.74 3.51 -20.18
C GLU A 181 3.06 4.86 -20.50
N PHE A 182 2.77 5.70 -19.48
CA PHE A 182 2.23 7.04 -19.71
C PHE A 182 3.17 7.93 -20.51
N LEU A 183 4.45 7.98 -20.12
CA LEU A 183 5.46 8.78 -20.79
C LEU A 183 5.64 8.31 -22.23
N LYS A 184 5.69 7.00 -22.46
CA LYS A 184 5.74 6.42 -23.80
C LYS A 184 4.64 6.97 -24.69
N HIS A 185 3.38 6.99 -24.24
CA HIS A 185 2.28 7.52 -25.04
C HIS A 185 2.40 9.03 -25.28
N LEU A 186 2.75 9.80 -24.25
CA LEU A 186 2.89 11.26 -24.32
C LEU A 186 4.00 11.68 -25.30
N TYR A 187 5.14 10.97 -25.29
CA TYR A 187 6.29 11.29 -26.15
C TYR A 187 6.26 10.57 -27.50
N THR A 188 5.49 9.50 -27.65
CA THR A 188 5.18 8.93 -28.97
C THR A 188 4.39 9.95 -29.79
N VAL A 189 3.39 10.60 -29.18
CA VAL A 189 2.69 11.74 -29.80
C VAL A 189 3.66 12.80 -30.29
N GLU A 190 4.61 13.22 -29.43
CA GLU A 190 5.56 14.26 -29.80
C GLU A 190 6.40 13.84 -31.01
N ARG A 191 6.92 12.61 -31.02
CA ARG A 191 7.72 12.10 -32.15
C ARG A 191 6.90 11.97 -33.44
N GLU A 192 5.71 11.41 -33.38
CA GLU A 192 4.82 11.26 -34.54
C GLU A 192 4.46 12.61 -35.16
N LEU A 193 4.28 13.64 -34.33
CA LEU A 193 4.02 14.99 -34.80
C LEU A 193 5.21 15.61 -35.55
N HIS A 194 6.41 15.04 -35.54
CA HIS A 194 7.53 15.56 -36.33
C HIS A 194 7.60 15.00 -37.76
N ASP A 195 6.78 14.00 -38.11
CA ASP A 195 6.75 13.42 -39.46
C ASP A 195 6.36 14.47 -40.52
N GLU A 196 7.18 14.61 -41.55
CA GLU A 196 7.00 15.56 -42.66
C GLU A 196 5.96 15.12 -43.68
N ALA A 197 5.58 13.83 -43.69
CA ALA A 197 4.51 13.32 -44.54
C ALA A 197 3.11 13.75 -44.06
N LEU A 198 3.00 14.24 -42.82
CA LEU A 198 1.76 14.73 -42.23
C LEU A 198 1.42 16.14 -42.70
N CYS A 199 0.12 16.47 -42.72
CA CYS A 199 -0.34 17.83 -42.98
C CYS A 199 0.31 18.85 -42.02
N TRP A 200 1.01 19.84 -42.59
CA TRP A 200 1.83 20.79 -41.83
C TRP A 200 0.99 21.68 -40.89
N GLU A 201 -0.21 22.10 -41.31
CA GLU A 201 -1.12 22.91 -40.48
C GLU A 201 -1.57 22.12 -39.25
N CYS A 202 -2.00 20.88 -39.46
CA CYS A 202 -2.42 19.99 -38.39
C CYS A 202 -1.26 19.70 -37.44
N ARG A 203 -0.06 19.45 -37.97
CA ARG A 203 1.16 19.25 -37.16
C ARG A 203 1.44 20.46 -36.27
N ALA A 204 1.54 21.66 -36.86
CA ALA A 204 1.82 22.88 -36.11
C ALA A 204 0.76 23.13 -35.01
N GLN A 205 -0.51 22.93 -35.33
CA GLN A 205 -1.60 23.05 -34.37
C GLN A 205 -1.48 22.03 -33.23
N ASN A 206 -1.28 20.74 -33.55
CA ASN A 206 -1.18 19.68 -32.55
C ASN A 206 0.05 19.86 -31.64
N ILE A 207 1.21 20.26 -32.19
CA ILE A 207 2.41 20.60 -31.40
C ILE A 207 2.10 21.77 -30.46
N GLY A 208 1.45 22.83 -30.98
CA GLY A 208 1.04 23.98 -30.19
C GLY A 208 0.14 23.59 -29.01
N TYR A 209 -0.89 22.76 -29.25
CA TYR A 209 -1.76 22.26 -28.18
C TYR A 209 -1.01 21.35 -27.20
N LEU A 210 -0.13 20.47 -27.66
CA LEU A 210 0.67 19.62 -26.78
C LEU A 210 1.53 20.48 -25.83
N LYS A 211 2.33 21.40 -26.39
CA LYS A 211 3.20 22.29 -25.60
C LYS A 211 2.39 23.20 -24.67
N TYR A 212 1.25 23.71 -25.12
CA TYR A 212 0.31 24.47 -24.30
C TYR A 212 -0.20 23.65 -23.11
N ASN A 213 -0.61 22.40 -23.31
CA ASN A 213 -1.10 21.53 -22.23
C ASN A 213 0.00 21.15 -21.25
N LEU A 214 1.20 20.84 -21.74
CA LEU A 214 2.34 20.55 -20.88
C LEU A 214 2.65 21.75 -19.98
N HIS A 215 2.67 22.95 -20.54
CA HIS A 215 2.88 24.18 -19.77
C HIS A 215 1.73 24.45 -18.77
N LEU A 216 0.48 24.42 -19.24
CA LEU A 216 -0.71 24.72 -18.43
C LEU A 216 -0.82 23.81 -17.20
N HIS A 217 -0.50 22.52 -17.38
CA HIS A 217 -0.58 21.53 -16.31
C HIS A 217 0.75 21.33 -15.57
N GLN A 218 1.76 22.15 -15.82
CA GLN A 218 3.08 22.06 -15.20
C GLN A 218 3.65 20.64 -15.33
N LEU A 219 3.63 20.11 -16.55
CA LEU A 219 4.24 18.84 -16.93
C LEU A 219 5.58 19.12 -17.62
N PRO A 220 6.58 18.26 -17.44
CA PRO A 220 7.86 18.40 -18.11
C PRO A 220 7.73 18.36 -19.64
N THR A 221 8.59 19.11 -20.32
CA THR A 221 8.62 19.18 -21.79
C THR A 221 9.47 18.09 -22.43
N SER A 222 10.27 17.36 -21.65
CA SER A 222 11.16 16.27 -22.09
C SER A 222 10.92 14.99 -21.31
N GLU A 223 10.99 13.85 -22.00
CA GLU A 223 10.83 12.50 -21.44
C GLU A 223 11.87 12.23 -20.34
N THR A 224 13.07 12.79 -20.50
CA THR A 224 14.21 12.57 -19.60
C THR A 224 14.27 13.53 -18.41
N SER A 225 13.23 14.33 -18.18
CA SER A 225 13.24 15.31 -17.09
C SER A 225 13.17 14.65 -15.71
N ASP A 226 14.06 15.07 -14.82
CA ASP A 226 14.06 14.73 -13.39
C ASP A 226 12.77 15.15 -12.66
N GLN A 227 12.06 16.16 -13.18
CA GLN A 227 10.79 16.63 -12.64
C GLN A 227 9.69 15.56 -12.66
N TRP A 228 9.80 14.52 -13.50
CA TRP A 228 8.89 13.39 -13.49
C TRP A 228 8.89 12.66 -12.14
N ALA A 229 9.99 12.70 -11.37
CA ALA A 229 10.06 12.15 -10.03
C ALA A 229 9.15 12.85 -9.01
N LYS A 230 8.61 14.04 -9.35
CA LYS A 230 7.72 14.84 -8.50
C LYS A 230 6.23 14.67 -8.84
N ILE A 231 5.90 13.78 -9.77
CA ILE A 231 4.54 13.58 -10.26
C ILE A 231 4.13 12.13 -10.02
N THR A 232 3.03 11.94 -9.29
CA THR A 232 2.44 10.62 -9.11
C THR A 232 1.71 10.18 -10.37
N CYS A 233 1.52 8.87 -10.53
CA CYS A 233 0.75 8.32 -11.63
C CYS A 233 -0.68 8.88 -11.67
N LEU A 234 -1.32 9.03 -10.51
CA LEU A 234 -2.64 9.64 -10.38
C LEU A 234 -2.64 11.11 -10.80
N ALA A 235 -1.65 11.89 -10.35
CA ALA A 235 -1.54 13.30 -10.72
C ALA A 235 -1.34 13.48 -12.23
N LEU A 236 -0.49 12.66 -12.84
CA LEU A 236 -0.31 12.65 -14.30
C LEU A 236 -1.62 12.32 -15.01
N ARG A 237 -2.31 11.24 -14.62
CA ARG A 237 -3.63 10.88 -15.16
C ARG A 237 -4.61 12.06 -15.07
N THR A 238 -4.76 12.66 -13.89
CA THR A 238 -5.68 13.79 -13.65
C THR A 238 -5.33 15.03 -14.49
N LYS A 239 -4.04 15.25 -14.78
CA LYS A 239 -3.62 16.33 -15.67
C LYS A 239 -3.95 15.99 -17.13
N LEU A 240 -3.68 14.77 -17.58
CA LEU A 240 -3.99 14.30 -18.94
C LEU A 240 -5.49 14.35 -19.26
N THR A 241 -6.38 14.05 -18.31
CA THR A 241 -7.84 14.15 -18.53
C THR A 241 -8.31 15.59 -18.78
N LYS A 242 -7.54 16.59 -18.35
CA LYS A 242 -7.82 18.01 -18.52
C LYS A 242 -7.12 18.63 -19.73
N PHE A 243 -6.52 17.80 -20.60
CA PHE A 243 -5.90 18.30 -21.81
C PHE A 243 -6.95 18.93 -22.74
N LYS A 244 -6.62 20.09 -23.30
CA LYS A 244 -7.38 20.77 -24.34
C LYS A 244 -6.92 20.27 -25.70
N TYR A 245 -7.86 20.17 -26.63
CA TYR A 245 -7.60 19.73 -28.00
C TYR A 245 -8.15 20.76 -28.98
N ALA A 246 -7.69 20.68 -30.23
CA ALA A 246 -8.28 21.45 -31.31
C ALA A 246 -9.78 21.13 -31.45
N THR A 247 -10.59 22.16 -31.59
CA THR A 247 -12.06 22.05 -31.75
C THR A 247 -12.52 22.06 -33.20
N ARG A 248 -11.61 22.33 -34.15
CA ARG A 248 -11.95 22.34 -35.58
C ARG A 248 -12.30 20.93 -36.04
N ALA A 249 -13.46 20.78 -36.68
CA ALA A 249 -14.00 19.50 -37.14
C ALA A 249 -13.24 18.87 -38.31
N GLY A 250 -12.33 19.62 -38.95
CA GLY A 250 -11.50 19.14 -40.04
C GLY A 250 -10.47 20.17 -40.47
N CYS A 251 -9.48 19.70 -41.23
CA CYS A 251 -8.50 20.54 -41.91
C CYS A 251 -8.91 20.66 -43.38
N ALA A 252 -8.92 21.88 -43.92
CA ALA A 252 -9.24 22.13 -45.33
C ALA A 252 -8.01 22.01 -46.24
N TYR A 253 -6.83 21.76 -45.67
CA TYR A 253 -5.61 21.59 -46.42
C TYR A 253 -5.62 20.23 -47.15
N GLN A 254 -5.64 20.28 -48.49
CA GLN A 254 -5.43 19.16 -49.43
C GLN A 254 -6.15 17.83 -49.08
N ALA A 255 -7.22 17.54 -49.81
CA ALA A 255 -7.87 16.22 -49.74
C ALA A 255 -6.88 15.11 -50.14
N GLY A 256 -6.60 14.18 -49.22
CA GLY A 256 -5.70 13.04 -49.43
C GLY A 256 -4.41 13.04 -48.60
N THR A 257 -4.06 14.13 -47.92
CA THR A 257 -2.96 14.13 -46.94
C THR A 257 -3.37 13.49 -45.61
N THR A 258 -2.42 12.87 -44.90
CA THR A 258 -2.68 12.31 -43.57
C THR A 258 -2.71 13.41 -42.53
N HIS A 259 -3.79 13.49 -41.75
CA HIS A 259 -3.98 14.53 -40.73
C HIS A 259 -3.81 13.95 -39.32
N PRO A 260 -2.80 14.40 -38.55
CA PRO A 260 -2.56 13.88 -37.21
C PRO A 260 -3.60 14.38 -36.20
N SER A 261 -3.88 13.53 -35.21
CA SER A 261 -4.63 13.87 -34.01
C SER A 261 -4.01 13.18 -32.81
N PHE A 262 -3.47 13.95 -31.87
CA PHE A 262 -2.89 13.36 -30.66
C PHE A 262 -3.92 13.00 -29.58
N LYS A 263 -5.20 13.34 -29.78
CA LYS A 263 -6.26 12.99 -28.83
C LYS A 263 -6.35 11.47 -28.63
N THR A 264 -6.20 10.70 -29.70
CA THR A 264 -6.35 9.23 -29.66
C THR A 264 -5.28 8.57 -28.79
N PRO A 265 -3.96 8.83 -28.98
CA PRO A 265 -2.93 8.30 -28.08
C PRO A 265 -3.09 8.73 -26.61
N ILE A 266 -3.48 9.98 -26.33
CA ILE A 266 -3.70 10.43 -24.93
C ILE A 266 -4.90 9.71 -24.31
N VAL A 267 -5.99 9.53 -25.06
CA VAL A 267 -7.14 8.75 -24.61
C VAL A 267 -6.76 7.28 -24.40
N ALA A 268 -5.89 6.70 -25.25
CA ALA A 268 -5.36 5.36 -25.06
C ALA A 268 -4.54 5.27 -23.75
N ALA A 269 -3.67 6.26 -23.49
CA ALA A 269 -2.92 6.36 -22.24
C ALA A 269 -3.85 6.42 -21.01
N LEU A 270 -4.96 7.17 -21.12
CA LEU A 270 -5.98 7.24 -20.06
C LEU A 270 -6.72 5.91 -19.83
N LYS A 271 -6.66 4.93 -20.73
CA LYS A 271 -7.26 3.61 -20.50
C LYS A 271 -6.37 2.68 -19.66
N ILE A 272 -5.07 2.95 -19.60
CA ILE A 272 -4.08 2.16 -18.83
C ILE A 272 -4.45 2.11 -17.34
N PHE A 273 -4.98 3.22 -16.82
CA PHE A 273 -5.32 3.34 -15.39
C PHE A 273 -6.74 2.89 -15.01
N SER A 274 -7.50 2.35 -15.96
CA SER A 274 -8.86 1.85 -15.70
C SER A 274 -8.95 0.33 -15.55
N SER A 275 -7.83 -0.40 -15.67
CA SER A 275 -7.85 -1.85 -15.53
C SER A 275 -7.56 -2.29 -14.09
N VAL A 276 -8.18 -3.41 -13.73
CA VAL A 276 -7.90 -4.22 -12.53
C VAL A 276 -6.44 -4.72 -12.53
N ASP A 277 -5.78 -4.73 -13.69
CA ASP A 277 -4.40 -5.20 -13.90
C ASP A 277 -3.32 -4.35 -13.21
N GLU A 278 -3.69 -3.19 -12.67
CA GLU A 278 -2.79 -2.32 -11.90
C GLU A 278 -2.71 -2.64 -10.41
N ALA A 279 -3.62 -3.49 -9.95
CA ALA A 279 -3.61 -4.00 -8.59
C ALA A 279 -2.72 -5.25 -8.48
N LEU A 280 -2.06 -5.41 -7.35
CA LEU A 280 -1.29 -6.62 -7.08
C LEU A 280 -2.22 -7.72 -6.56
N ASP A 281 -2.07 -8.94 -7.09
CA ASP A 281 -2.61 -10.14 -6.45
C ASP A 281 -1.73 -10.51 -5.25
N LEU A 282 -2.35 -11.03 -4.20
CA LEU A 282 -1.66 -11.49 -3.00
C LEU A 282 -1.09 -12.91 -3.14
N SER A 283 -1.61 -13.71 -4.08
CA SER A 283 -1.20 -15.11 -4.32
C SER A 283 0.31 -15.34 -4.56
N PRO A 284 1.05 -14.49 -5.31
CA PRO A 284 2.48 -14.71 -5.56
C PRO A 284 3.40 -14.41 -4.35
N PHE A 285 2.88 -13.78 -3.29
CA PHE A 285 3.70 -13.40 -2.14
C PHE A 285 3.74 -14.50 -1.08
N PRO A 286 4.90 -14.73 -0.44
CA PRO A 286 5.12 -15.83 0.50
C PRO A 286 4.18 -15.75 1.70
N ASN A 287 3.47 -16.84 2.01
CA ASN A 287 2.57 -16.89 3.15
C ASN A 287 3.36 -16.91 4.47
N PRO A 288 3.24 -15.88 5.34
CA PRO A 288 3.95 -15.89 6.61
C PRO A 288 3.64 -17.13 7.46
N ALA A 289 2.43 -17.69 7.32
CA ALA A 289 2.02 -18.93 8.00
C ALA A 289 2.62 -20.22 7.38
N ALA A 290 3.08 -20.20 6.12
CA ALA A 290 3.61 -21.39 5.44
C ALA A 290 5.14 -21.53 5.57
N ALA A 291 5.84 -20.54 6.11
CA ALA A 291 7.30 -20.58 6.27
C ALA A 291 7.78 -21.39 7.50
N ALA A 292 6.88 -22.17 8.12
CA ALA A 292 7.13 -22.95 9.32
C ALA A 292 7.24 -24.47 9.07
N GLU A 293 7.22 -24.91 7.81
CA GLU A 293 7.54 -26.30 7.40
C GLU A 293 9.01 -26.47 7.02
#